data_AF-A0AA41CG80-F1
#
_entry.id   AF-A0AA41CG80-F1
#
_cell.length_a   1.000
_cell.length_b   1.000
_cell.length_c   1.000
_cell.angle_alpha   90.00
_cell.angle_beta   90.00
_cell.angle_gamma   90.00
#
_symmetry.space_group_name_H-M   'P 1'
#
loop_
_entity.id
_entity.type
_entity.pdbx_description
1 polymer ?
#
loop_
_entity_poly.entity_id
_entity_poly.type
_entity_poly.pdbx_seq_one_letter_code
_entity_poly.pdbx_strand_id
1 'polypeptide(L)'
;MGEWVKTWGALAGSSSGSEGGASVGEPSERAAKRAAISNCEKNGGRCRIEFTYQNQCVAAVTSELASTGTQYASSGTVESAGEQAMRDCQAAGGAHCRIIYSECSAPVFRKY
;
A
#
# COMPACT_ATOMS: atom_id res chain seq x y z
N MET A 1 -26.46 -19.65 -0.76
CA MET A 1 -25.83 -19.20 0.50
C MET A 1 -24.38 -18.82 0.19
N GLY A 2 -23.75 -17.95 0.99
CA GLY A 2 -22.35 -17.56 0.81
C GLY A 2 -21.85 -16.75 1.99
N GLU A 3 -20.58 -16.34 1.95
CA GLU A 3 -19.93 -15.54 3.00
C GLU A 3 -19.08 -14.41 2.40
N TRP A 4 -18.91 -13.33 3.17
CA TRP A 4 -17.99 -12.25 2.83
C TRP A 4 -16.61 -12.54 3.42
N VAL A 5 -15.63 -12.76 2.54
CA VAL A 5 -14.25 -13.01 2.94
C VAL A 5 -13.48 -11.70 2.93
N LYS A 6 -13.00 -11.27 4.10
CA LYS A 6 -12.12 -10.10 4.21
C LYS A 6 -10.82 -10.37 3.46
N THR A 7 -10.43 -9.41 2.63
CA THR A 7 -9.19 -9.49 1.85
C THR A 7 -8.11 -8.59 2.44
N TRP A 8 -6.89 -8.84 1.99
CA TRP A 8 -5.68 -8.16 2.43
C TRP A 8 -5.00 -7.47 1.24
N GLY A 9 -4.35 -6.35 1.54
CA GLY A 9 -3.42 -5.70 0.65
C GLY A 9 -2.09 -5.44 1.34
N ALA A 10 -1.07 -5.22 0.53
CA ALA A 10 0.29 -4.95 0.99
C ALA A 10 1.05 -4.10 -0.02
N LEU A 11 2.00 -3.31 0.50
CA LEU A 11 2.94 -2.49 -0.26
C LEU A 11 4.35 -2.91 0.13
N ALA A 12 5.20 -3.09 -0.87
CA ALA A 12 6.61 -3.39 -0.76
C ALA A 12 7.44 -2.30 -1.45
N GLY A 13 8.57 -1.94 -0.84
CA GLY A 13 9.52 -0.98 -1.38
C GLY A 13 10.89 -1.63 -1.58
N SER A 14 11.61 -1.15 -2.59
CA SER A 14 13.01 -1.48 -2.82
C SER A 14 13.92 -0.67 -1.90
N SER A 15 14.98 -1.28 -1.37
CA SER A 15 15.98 -0.53 -0.59
C SER A 15 16.91 0.33 -1.46
N SER A 16 16.94 0.10 -2.78
CA SER A 16 17.91 0.69 -3.70
C SER A 16 17.36 1.78 -4.62
N GLY A 17 16.05 2.08 -4.55
CA GLY A 17 15.43 2.99 -5.50
C GLY A 17 13.97 3.30 -5.20
N SER A 18 13.30 3.87 -6.19
CA SER A 18 11.88 4.24 -6.16
C SER A 18 10.96 3.10 -6.64
N GLU A 19 11.50 1.90 -6.89
CA GLU A 19 10.69 0.75 -7.26
C GLU A 19 9.88 0.25 -6.07
N GLY A 20 8.60 -0.01 -6.32
CA GLY A 20 7.69 -0.60 -5.36
C GLY A 20 6.82 -1.66 -6.00
N GLY A 21 6.14 -2.43 -5.15
CA GLY A 21 5.17 -3.42 -5.56
C GLY A 21 3.98 -3.40 -4.62
N ALA A 22 2.79 -3.59 -5.19
CA ALA A 22 1.55 -3.65 -4.43
C ALA A 22 0.84 -4.98 -4.66
N SER A 23 -0.01 -5.36 -3.70
CA SER A 23 -0.99 -6.44 -3.83
C SER A 23 -2.29 -6.02 -3.18
N VAL A 24 -3.41 -6.48 -3.71
CA VAL A 24 -4.76 -6.17 -3.23
C VAL A 24 -5.66 -7.38 -3.42
N GLY A 25 -6.67 -7.55 -2.55
CA GLY A 25 -7.66 -8.62 -2.72
C GLY A 25 -7.17 -10.01 -2.29
N GLU A 26 -6.07 -10.09 -1.56
CA GLU A 26 -5.42 -11.35 -1.22
C GLU A 26 -6.12 -12.06 -0.05
N PRO A 27 -6.18 -13.40 -0.04
CA PRO A 27 -6.97 -14.15 0.94
C PRO A 27 -6.37 -14.16 2.35
N SER A 28 -5.11 -13.72 2.50
CA SER A 28 -4.43 -13.63 3.79
C SER A 28 -3.32 -12.57 3.74
N GLU A 29 -2.97 -12.02 4.90
CA GLU A 29 -1.84 -11.09 5.04
C GLU A 29 -0.55 -11.68 4.48
N ARG A 30 -0.30 -12.98 4.72
CA ARG A 30 0.89 -13.67 4.22
C ARG A 30 0.90 -13.75 2.69
N ALA A 31 -0.26 -13.95 2.07
CA ALA A 31 -0.39 -13.95 0.61
C ALA A 31 -0.15 -12.54 0.04
N ALA A 32 -0.76 -11.52 0.65
CA ALA A 32 -0.52 -10.12 0.31
C ALA A 32 0.96 -9.75 0.36
N LYS A 33 1.65 -10.04 1.47
CA LYS A 33 3.08 -9.76 1.60
C LYS A 33 3.90 -10.43 0.49
N ARG A 34 3.66 -11.72 0.20
CA ARG A 34 4.39 -12.42 -0.87
C ARG A 34 4.12 -11.84 -2.24
N ALA A 35 2.86 -11.52 -2.55
CA ALA A 35 2.47 -10.93 -3.83
C ALA A 35 3.09 -9.53 -4.00
N ALA A 36 3.06 -8.68 -2.97
CA ALA A 36 3.67 -7.35 -3.01
C ALA A 36 5.19 -7.41 -3.20
N ILE A 37 5.90 -8.29 -2.47
CA ILE A 37 7.35 -8.52 -2.66
C ILE A 37 7.62 -9.00 -4.08
N SER A 38 6.91 -10.04 -4.54
CA SER A 38 7.11 -10.58 -5.88
C SER A 38 6.87 -9.53 -6.97
N ASN A 39 5.86 -8.68 -6.80
CA ASN A 39 5.59 -7.57 -7.73
C ASN A 39 6.68 -6.50 -7.70
N CYS A 40 7.26 -6.22 -6.53
CA CYS A 40 8.37 -5.29 -6.40
C CYS A 40 9.65 -5.84 -7.03
N GLU A 41 9.99 -7.11 -6.75
CA GLU A 41 11.23 -7.76 -7.23
C GLU A 41 11.26 -7.93 -8.76
N LYS A 42 10.11 -7.92 -9.44
CA LYS A 42 10.03 -7.88 -10.92
C LYS A 42 10.76 -6.69 -11.53
N ASN A 43 10.89 -5.59 -10.78
CA ASN A 43 11.56 -4.38 -11.23
C ASN A 43 13.08 -4.41 -10.94
N GLY A 44 13.60 -5.49 -10.35
CA GLY A 44 15.01 -5.67 -10.03
C GLY A 44 15.39 -4.96 -8.73
N GLY A 45 15.54 -5.71 -7.64
CA GLY A 45 15.96 -5.15 -6.35
C GLY A 45 15.66 -6.09 -5.18
N ARG A 46 16.20 -5.76 -4.01
CA ARG A 46 15.82 -6.43 -2.75
C ARG A 46 14.66 -5.66 -2.15
N CYS A 47 13.48 -6.26 -2.21
CA CYS A 47 12.26 -5.63 -1.69
C CYS A 47 11.92 -6.09 -0.28
N ARG A 48 11.28 -5.21 0.48
CA ARG A 48 10.72 -5.52 1.81
C ARG A 48 9.31 -4.95 1.93
N ILE A 49 8.55 -5.49 2.87
CA ILE A 49 7.22 -4.97 3.17
C ILE A 49 7.35 -3.63 3.89
N GLU A 50 6.64 -2.63 3.37
CA GLU A 50 6.55 -1.29 3.95
C GLU A 50 5.20 -1.09 4.63
N PHE A 51 4.13 -1.68 4.09
CA PHE A 51 2.79 -1.49 4.64
C PHE A 51 1.86 -2.68 4.35
N THR A 52 0.92 -2.97 5.26
CA THR A 52 -0.13 -3.98 5.09
C THR A 52 -1.45 -3.51 5.66
N TYR A 53 -2.55 -3.87 5.00
CA TYR A 53 -3.89 -3.44 5.37
C TYR A 53 -4.92 -4.53 5.10
N GLN A 54 -6.04 -4.50 5.83
CA GLN A 54 -7.13 -5.48 5.70
C GLN A 54 -8.46 -4.74 5.55
N ASN A 55 -9.26 -5.12 4.55
CA ASN A 55 -10.63 -4.62 4.40
C ASN A 55 -10.74 -3.07 4.42
N GLN A 56 -9.74 -2.42 3.85
CA GLN A 56 -9.53 -0.97 3.88
C GLN A 56 -8.88 -0.50 2.57
N CYS A 57 -8.87 0.81 2.38
CA CYS A 57 -8.11 1.50 1.34
C CYS A 57 -6.76 1.95 1.86
N VAL A 58 -5.78 2.05 0.97
CA VAL A 58 -4.44 2.54 1.26
C VAL A 58 -4.09 3.67 0.31
N ALA A 59 -3.24 4.59 0.75
CA ALA A 59 -2.54 5.53 -0.10
C ALA A 59 -1.05 5.57 0.25
N ALA A 60 -0.20 5.72 -0.76
CA ALA A 60 1.23 5.97 -0.64
C ALA A 60 1.53 7.36 -1.20
N VAL A 61 2.21 8.19 -0.41
CA VAL A 61 2.58 9.56 -0.74
C VAL A 61 4.09 9.70 -0.66
N THR A 62 4.69 10.28 -1.68
CA THR A 62 6.11 10.62 -1.65
C THR A 62 6.28 12.13 -1.75
N SER A 63 7.49 12.60 -1.50
CA SER A 63 7.90 13.99 -1.66
C SER A 63 9.12 14.07 -2.56
N GLU A 64 9.44 15.24 -3.11
CA GLU A 64 10.68 15.43 -3.88
C GLU A 64 11.94 15.23 -3.03
N LEU A 65 11.81 15.41 -1.71
CA LEU A 65 12.87 15.14 -0.75
C LEU A 65 12.94 13.64 -0.47
N ALA A 66 13.96 12.99 -1.04
CA ALA A 66 14.22 11.57 -0.80
C ALA A 66 14.38 11.22 0.69
N SER A 67 14.84 12.16 1.51
CA SER A 67 15.00 12.00 2.96
C SER A 67 13.68 11.80 3.71
N THR A 68 12.55 12.26 3.15
CA THR A 68 11.21 12.07 3.76
C THR A 68 10.71 10.65 3.59
N GLY A 69 11.24 9.91 2.61
CA GLY A 69 10.74 8.60 2.23
C GLY A 69 9.30 8.65 1.69
N THR A 70 8.69 7.47 1.57
CA THR A 70 7.28 7.33 1.22
C THR A 70 6.46 7.14 2.49
N GLN A 71 5.41 7.93 2.65
CA GLN A 71 4.44 7.82 3.72
C GLN A 71 3.25 7.00 3.27
N TYR A 72 2.72 6.17 4.16
CA TYR A 72 1.61 5.27 3.87
C TYR A 72 0.53 5.44 4.92
N ALA A 73 -0.72 5.47 4.48
CA ALA A 73 -1.86 5.46 5.38
C ALA A 73 -2.97 4.58 4.84
N SER A 74 -3.76 3.99 5.73
CA SER A 74 -4.99 3.29 5.38
C SER A 74 -6.21 3.89 6.07
N SER A 75 -7.35 3.77 5.40
CA SER A 75 -8.64 4.25 5.89
C SER A 75 -9.79 3.51 5.23
N GLY A 76 -11.03 3.85 5.58
CA GLY A 76 -12.24 3.30 4.96
C GLY A 76 -12.44 3.71 3.49
N THR A 77 -11.81 4.80 3.03
CA THR A 77 -11.89 5.28 1.64
C THR A 77 -10.51 5.70 1.12
N VAL A 78 -10.37 5.80 -0.20
CA VAL A 78 -9.12 6.27 -0.84
C VAL A 78 -8.84 7.73 -0.47
N GLU A 79 -9.86 8.58 -0.44
CA GLU A 79 -9.72 10.00 -0.15
C GLU A 79 -9.18 10.22 1.27
N SER A 80 -9.78 9.55 2.25
CA SER A 80 -9.35 9.67 3.65
C SER A 80 -7.96 9.07 3.90
N ALA A 81 -7.62 7.97 3.23
CA ALA A 81 -6.27 7.42 3.25
C ALA A 81 -5.25 8.38 2.60
N GLY A 82 -5.61 8.98 1.46
CA GLY A 82 -4.79 9.95 0.75
C GLY A 82 -4.56 11.22 1.57
N GLU A 83 -5.60 11.79 2.15
CA GLU A 83 -5.49 12.95 3.04
C GLU A 83 -4.61 12.67 4.25
N GLN A 84 -4.72 11.49 4.87
CA GLN A 84 -3.87 11.11 5.99
C GLN A 84 -2.40 10.99 5.55
N ALA A 85 -2.11 10.24 4.48
CA ALA A 85 -0.74 10.09 3.97
C ALA A 85 -0.12 11.43 3.52
N MET A 86 -0.93 12.35 2.98
CA MET A 86 -0.50 13.70 2.63
C MET A 86 -0.13 14.53 3.85
N ARG A 87 -0.95 14.48 4.91
CA ARG A 87 -0.62 15.13 6.20
C ARG A 87 0.66 14.56 6.79
N ASP A 88 0.83 13.24 6.75
CA ASP A 88 2.03 12.57 7.29
C ASP A 88 3.29 12.98 6.50
N CYS A 89 3.18 13.09 5.17
CA CYS A 89 4.27 13.59 4.32
C CYS A 89 4.67 15.03 4.66
N GLN A 90 3.69 15.92 4.83
CA GLN A 90 3.94 17.32 5.21
C GLN A 90 4.54 17.43 6.62
N ALA A 91 4.03 16.64 7.58
CA ALA A 91 4.54 16.60 8.95
C ALA A 91 5.97 16.07 9.03
N ALA A 92 6.34 15.15 8.14
CA ALA A 92 7.70 14.66 7.96
C ALA A 92 8.63 15.66 7.23
N GLY A 93 8.15 16.86 6.92
CA GLY A 93 8.93 17.91 6.25
C GLY A 93 9.07 17.73 4.74
N GLY A 94 8.23 16.91 4.11
CA GLY A 94 8.25 16.68 2.67
C GLY A 94 7.87 17.92 1.86
N ALA A 95 8.57 18.13 0.75
CA ALA A 95 8.26 19.17 -0.23
C ALA A 95 7.54 18.55 -1.43
N HIS A 96 6.51 19.24 -1.93
CA HIS A 96 5.69 18.79 -3.07
C HIS A 96 5.15 17.36 -2.89
N CYS A 97 4.58 17.08 -1.70
CA CYS A 97 3.94 15.81 -1.40
C CYS A 97 2.90 15.45 -2.47
N ARG A 98 2.95 14.23 -2.99
CA ARG A 98 2.02 13.72 -3.99
C ARG A 98 1.73 12.24 -3.79
N ILE A 99 0.48 11.85 -4.05
CA ILE A 99 0.06 10.45 -4.06
C ILE A 99 0.69 9.75 -5.26
N ILE A 100 1.33 8.61 -5.02
CA ILE A 100 1.93 7.75 -6.06
C ILE A 100 1.19 6.42 -6.22
N TYR A 101 0.40 6.02 -5.22
CA TYR A 101 -0.41 4.81 -5.28
C TYR A 101 -1.61 4.94 -4.34
N SER A 102 -2.76 4.42 -4.74
CA SER A 102 -3.92 4.29 -3.86
C SER A 102 -4.87 3.20 -4.34
N GLU A 103 -5.33 2.33 -3.45
CA GLU A 103 -6.19 1.19 -3.82
C GLU A 103 -6.96 0.65 -2.61
N CYS A 104 -8.08 -0.04 -2.82
CA CYS A 104 -8.87 -0.67 -1.76
C CYS A 104 -8.87 -2.19 -1.81
N SER A 105 -8.63 -2.83 -0.66
CA SER A 105 -8.81 -4.27 -0.50
C SER A 105 -10.22 -4.55 0.01
N ALA A 106 -11.20 -4.55 -0.91
CA ALA A 106 -12.60 -4.82 -0.60
C ALA A 106 -12.84 -6.31 -0.31
N PRO A 107 -13.78 -6.67 0.57
CA PRO A 107 -14.11 -8.06 0.85
C PRO A 107 -14.74 -8.70 -0.40
N VAL A 108 -14.45 -9.98 -0.63
CA VAL A 108 -14.98 -10.73 -1.77
C VAL A 108 -16.08 -11.67 -1.29
N PHE A 109 -17.22 -11.68 -1.99
CA PHE A 109 -18.31 -12.60 -1.69
C PHE A 109 -18.00 -13.98 -2.28
N ARG A 110 -17.92 -14.99 -1.43
CA ARG A 110 -17.74 -16.39 -1.81
C ARG A 110 -19.06 -17.13 -1.73
N LYS A 111 -19.57 -17.57 -2.88
CA LYS A 111 -20.79 -18.40 -2.98
C LYS A 111 -20.42 -19.87 -2.73
N TYR A 112 -21.29 -20.60 -2.00
CA TYR A 112 -21.20 -22.06 -1.87
C TYR A 112 -21.77 -22.78 -3.10
#